data_AF-A0A925Y567-F1
#
_entry.id   AF-A0A925Y567-F1
#
_cell.length_a   1.000
_cell.length_b   1.000
_cell.length_c   1.000
_cell.angle_alpha   90.00
_cell.angle_beta   90.00
_cell.angle_gamma   90.00
#
_symmetry.space_group_name_H-M   'P 1'
#
loop_
_entity.id
_entity.type
_entity.pdbx_description
1 polymer ?
#
loop_
_entity_poly.entity_id
_entity_poly.type
_entity_poly.pdbx_seq_one_letter_code
_entity_poly.pdbx_strand_id
1 'polypeptide(L)'
;MNILVNSGPFALFFAFAIAHALADYPLQGDYLANMKRRDQATRPSDWIIALTAHSLVHAGGVWIVSGSALLGVTELVLHWLIDLGKGEGKFGYLSDQLLHLACKVAYVFLMVYGVVSP
;
A
#
# COMPACT_ATOMS: atom_id res chain seq x y z
N MET A 1 -20.58 0.43 -9.37
CA MET A 1 -20.51 1.30 -8.17
C MET A 1 -20.09 0.42 -7.00
N ASN A 2 -18.85 0.56 -6.54
CA ASN A 2 -18.31 -0.27 -5.45
C ASN A 2 -19.06 0.07 -4.16
N ILE A 3 -19.65 -0.92 -3.49
CA ILE A 3 -20.51 -0.74 -2.30
C ILE A 3 -19.83 0.09 -1.20
N LEU A 4 -18.49 0.06 -1.16
CA LEU A 4 -17.66 0.73 -0.15
C LEU A 4 -17.60 2.26 -0.30
N VAL A 5 -17.75 2.81 -1.51
CA VAL A 5 -17.67 4.27 -1.72
C VAL A 5 -18.92 4.98 -1.17
N ASN A 6 -20.08 4.32 -1.22
CA ASN A 6 -21.34 4.89 -0.76
C ASN A 6 -21.47 4.93 0.78
N SER A 7 -20.59 4.26 1.51
CA SER A 7 -20.57 4.23 2.98
C SER A 7 -19.95 5.49 3.61
N GLY A 8 -19.48 6.44 2.79
CA GLY A 8 -18.90 7.70 3.22
C GLY A 8 -17.37 7.66 3.41
N PRO A 9 -16.73 8.85 3.57
CA PRO A 9 -15.27 8.98 3.57
C PRO A 9 -14.58 8.19 4.69
N PHE A 10 -15.18 8.15 5.88
CA PHE A 10 -14.63 7.41 7.02
C PHE A 10 -14.63 5.91 6.79
N ALA A 11 -15.71 5.35 6.25
CA ALA A 11 -15.79 3.93 5.92
C ALA A 11 -14.82 3.55 4.80
N LEU A 12 -14.66 4.42 3.80
CA LEU A 12 -13.69 4.22 2.71
C LEU A 12 -12.24 4.24 3.24
N PHE A 13 -11.88 5.21 4.08
CA PHE A 13 -10.58 5.23 4.76
C PHE A 13 -10.34 3.96 5.56
N PHE A 14 -11.33 3.55 6.35
CA PHE A 14 -11.24 2.37 7.19
C PHE A 14 -11.05 1.09 6.35
N ALA A 15 -11.74 0.98 5.22
CA ALA A 15 -11.57 -0.14 4.27
C ALA A 15 -10.14 -0.19 3.70
N PHE A 16 -9.56 0.95 3.30
CA PHE A 16 -8.17 0.98 2.87
C PHE A 16 -7.19 0.62 3.99
N ALA A 17 -7.42 1.12 5.21
CA ALA A 17 -6.58 0.80 6.37
C ALA A 17 -6.62 -0.70 6.72
N ILE A 18 -7.80 -1.32 6.65
CA ILE A 18 -7.96 -2.78 6.81
C ILE A 18 -7.18 -3.52 5.73
N ALA A 19 -7.32 -3.13 4.46
CA ALA A 19 -6.60 -3.78 3.36
C ALA A 19 -5.08 -3.69 3.55
N HIS A 20 -4.58 -2.52 3.97
CA HIS A 20 -3.17 -2.33 4.29
C HIS A 20 -2.72 -3.22 5.44
N ALA A 21 -3.45 -3.25 6.56
CA ALA A 21 -3.13 -4.12 7.69
C ALA A 21 -3.19 -5.61 7.32
N LEU A 22 -4.14 -6.02 6.48
CA LEU A 22 -4.22 -7.40 5.98
C LEU A 22 -2.98 -7.77 5.14
N ALA A 23 -2.48 -6.83 4.34
CA ALA A 23 -1.29 -7.04 3.53
C ALA A 23 0.00 -7.06 4.37
N ASP A 24 0.14 -6.16 5.35
CA ASP A 24 1.38 -6.00 6.13
C ASP A 24 1.58 -7.02 7.26
N TYR A 25 0.52 -7.57 7.84
CA TYR A 25 0.65 -8.51 8.97
C TYR A 25 0.27 -9.95 8.60
N PRO A 26 -0.98 -10.29 8.21
CA PRO A 26 -1.30 -11.68 7.85
C PRO A 26 -0.67 -12.17 6.54
N LEU A 27 -0.62 -11.34 5.49
CA LEU A 27 -0.16 -11.77 4.16
C LEU A 27 1.35 -11.62 3.95
N GLN A 28 2.05 -10.91 4.84
CA GLN A 28 3.49 -10.75 4.80
C GLN A 28 4.17 -11.69 5.80
N GLY A 29 4.39 -12.93 5.37
CA GLY A 29 5.22 -13.87 6.14
C GLY A 29 6.70 -13.47 6.16
N ASP A 30 7.48 -14.17 6.99
CA ASP A 30 8.91 -13.88 7.24
C ASP A 30 9.76 -13.78 5.97
N TYR A 31 9.50 -14.64 4.98
CA TYR A 31 10.20 -14.58 3.70
C TYR A 31 10.05 -13.21 3.04
N LEU A 32 8.81 -12.71 2.92
CA LEU A 32 8.53 -11.45 2.23
C LEU A 32 9.04 -10.26 3.03
N ALA A 33 8.88 -10.30 4.37
CA ALA A 33 9.37 -9.26 5.28
C ALA A 33 10.89 -9.06 5.20
N ASN A 34 11.64 -10.15 5.06
CA ASN A 34 13.10 -10.10 4.93
C ASN A 34 13.52 -9.77 3.50
N MET A 35 13.03 -10.52 2.50
CA MET A 35 13.51 -10.37 1.13
C MET A 35 13.15 -9.02 0.52
N LYS A 36 12.09 -8.32 0.96
CA LYS A 36 11.78 -6.97 0.46
C LYS A 36 12.80 -5.90 0.85
N ARG A 37 13.77 -6.21 1.71
CA ARG A 37 14.85 -5.32 2.12
C ARG A 37 16.16 -5.68 1.41
N ARG A 38 16.80 -4.68 0.79
CA ARG A 38 18.02 -4.89 -0.01
C ARG A 38 19.18 -5.47 0.80
N ASP A 39 19.34 -5.04 2.04
CA ASP A 39 20.41 -5.47 2.95
C ASP A 39 20.22 -6.90 3.49
N GLN A 40 18.99 -7.44 3.42
CA GLN A 40 18.65 -8.78 3.89
C GLN A 40 18.48 -9.79 2.76
N ALA A 41 18.23 -9.33 1.54
CA ALA A 41 17.97 -10.21 0.41
C ALA A 41 19.21 -10.99 -0.01
N THR A 42 19.04 -12.28 -0.30
CA THR A 42 20.12 -13.16 -0.77
C THR A 42 20.71 -12.70 -2.10
N ARG A 43 19.87 -12.20 -3.00
CA ARG A 43 20.27 -11.67 -4.31
C ARG A 43 19.50 -10.39 -4.62
N PRO A 44 20.06 -9.47 -5.44
CA PRO A 44 19.34 -8.28 -5.88
C PRO A 44 17.99 -8.57 -6.56
N SER A 45 17.89 -9.68 -7.30
CA SER A 45 16.63 -10.11 -7.92
C SER A 45 15.56 -10.47 -6.90
N ASP A 46 15.94 -11.14 -5.81
CA ASP A 46 15.02 -11.54 -4.75
C ASP A 46 14.44 -10.30 -4.07
N TRP A 47 15.28 -9.28 -3.86
CA TRP A 47 14.86 -7.98 -3.35
C TRP A 47 13.84 -7.28 -4.23
N ILE A 48 14.14 -7.12 -5.52
CA ILE A 48 13.25 -6.43 -6.45
C ILE A 48 11.92 -7.15 -6.57
N ILE A 49 11.94 -8.49 -6.68
CA ILE A 49 10.72 -9.29 -6.80
C ILE A 49 9.90 -9.22 -5.52
N ALA A 50 10.52 -9.38 -4.34
CA ALA A 50 9.82 -9.36 -3.07
C ALA A 50 9.19 -7.99 -2.78
N LEU A 51 9.94 -6.90 -2.96
CA LEU A 51 9.43 -5.55 -2.75
C LEU A 51 8.31 -5.21 -3.75
N THR A 52 8.46 -5.61 -5.00
CA THR A 52 7.42 -5.41 -6.03
C THR A 52 6.17 -6.22 -5.72
N ALA A 53 6.32 -7.50 -5.35
CA ALA A 53 5.19 -8.37 -5.00
C ALA A 53 4.44 -7.85 -3.77
N HIS A 54 5.15 -7.43 -2.73
CA HIS A 54 4.55 -6.80 -1.56
C HIS A 54 3.75 -5.55 -1.93
N SER A 55 4.36 -4.63 -2.68
CA SER A 55 3.71 -3.39 -3.12
C SER A 55 2.51 -3.67 -4.04
N LEU A 56 2.57 -4.74 -4.84
CA LEU A 56 1.47 -5.16 -5.72
C LEU A 56 0.27 -5.72 -4.95
N VAL A 57 0.49 -6.41 -3.82
CA VAL A 57 -0.60 -6.84 -2.93
C VAL A 57 -1.34 -5.62 -2.38
N HIS A 58 -0.61 -4.59 -1.93
CA HIS A 58 -1.21 -3.33 -1.47
C HIS A 58 -1.95 -2.59 -2.58
N ALA A 59 -1.37 -2.52 -3.78
CA ALA A 59 -2.02 -1.99 -4.97
C ALA A 59 -3.34 -2.71 -5.30
N GLY A 60 -3.35 -4.05 -5.19
CA GLY A 60 -4.55 -4.87 -5.35
C GLY A 60 -5.61 -4.55 -4.29
N GLY A 61 -5.21 -4.38 -3.03
CA GLY A 61 -6.11 -3.95 -1.95
C GLY A 61 -6.75 -2.59 -2.23
N VAL A 62 -5.94 -1.61 -2.65
CA VAL A 62 -6.44 -0.27 -3.04
C VAL A 62 -7.36 -0.34 -4.25
N TRP A 63 -7.02 -1.13 -5.26
CA TRP A 63 -7.87 -1.30 -6.45
C TRP A 63 -9.20 -1.97 -6.10
N ILE A 64 -9.21 -3.02 -5.30
CA ILE A 64 -10.44 -3.71 -4.86
C ILE A 64 -11.34 -2.78 -4.05
N VAL A 65 -10.77 -1.97 -3.14
CA VAL A 65 -11.53 -1.05 -2.30
C VAL A 65 -12.08 0.14 -3.12
N SER A 66 -11.25 0.74 -3.97
CA SER A 66 -11.64 1.94 -4.72
C SER A 66 -12.41 1.65 -6.01
N GLY A 67 -12.19 0.49 -6.63
CA GLY A 67 -12.53 0.20 -8.03
C GLY A 67 -11.52 0.77 -9.04
N SER A 68 -10.69 1.72 -8.64
CA SER A 68 -9.85 2.52 -9.54
C SER A 68 -8.47 1.89 -9.78
N ALA A 69 -8.23 1.47 -11.02
CA ALA A 69 -6.91 0.97 -11.43
C ALA A 69 -5.81 2.06 -11.32
N LEU A 70 -6.17 3.33 -11.51
CA LEU A 70 -5.25 4.45 -11.39
C LEU A 70 -4.71 4.59 -9.95
N LEU A 71 -5.60 4.49 -8.96
CA LEU A 71 -5.18 4.49 -7.54
C LEU A 71 -4.39 3.23 -7.18
N GLY A 72 -4.72 2.07 -7.76
CA GLY A 72 -3.92 0.85 -7.61
C GLY A 72 -2.48 1.02 -8.12
N VAL A 73 -2.30 1.55 -9.34
CA VAL A 73 -0.95 1.83 -9.90
C VAL A 73 -0.22 2.90 -9.08
N THR A 74 -0.93 3.92 -8.61
CA THR A 74 -0.34 4.95 -7.75
C THR A 74 0.15 4.36 -6.43
N GLU A 75 -0.64 3.51 -5.79
CA GLU A 75 -0.24 2.79 -4.58
C GLU A 75 0.96 1.90 -4.84
N LEU A 76 1.01 1.16 -5.96
CA LEU A 76 2.17 0.34 -6.30
C LEU A 76 3.47 1.16 -6.26
N VAL A 77 3.48 2.34 -6.88
CA VAL A 77 4.67 3.20 -6.95
C VAL A 77 5.00 3.80 -5.57
N LEU A 78 4.02 4.41 -4.91
CA LEU A 78 4.23 5.07 -3.62
C LEU A 78 4.63 4.07 -2.54
N HIS A 79 3.94 2.93 -2.46
CA HIS A 79 4.23 1.89 -1.48
C HIS A 79 5.64 1.34 -1.66
N TRP A 80 6.05 1.08 -2.90
CA TRP A 80 7.40 0.61 -3.23
C TRP A 80 8.48 1.61 -2.77
N LEU A 81 8.26 2.91 -3.01
CA LEU A 81 9.20 3.96 -2.62
C LEU A 81 9.28 4.16 -1.10
N ILE A 82 8.15 4.08 -0.39
CA ILE A 82 8.10 4.19 1.07
C ILE A 82 8.84 3.01 1.70
N ASP A 83 8.53 1.78 1.27
CA ASP A 83 9.17 0.58 1.80
C ASP A 83 10.66 0.51 1.47
N LEU A 84 11.06 0.98 0.28
CA LEU A 84 12.48 1.18 -0.04
C LEU A 84 13.11 2.17 0.95
N GLY A 85 12.47 3.32 1.18
CA GLY A 85 12.97 4.32 2.12
C GLY A 85 13.18 3.78 3.53
N LYS A 86 12.20 3.02 4.05
CA LYS A 86 12.33 2.29 5.33
C LYS A 86 13.46 1.26 5.28
N GLY A 87 13.50 0.43 4.23
CA GLY A 87 14.50 -0.63 4.06
C GLY A 87 15.94 -0.11 4.03
N GLU A 88 16.15 1.08 3.47
CA GLU A 88 17.44 1.80 3.42
C GLU A 88 17.70 2.66 4.67
N GLY A 89 16.87 2.57 5.71
CA GLY A 89 17.07 3.25 6.98
C GLY A 89 16.82 4.77 6.97
N LYS A 90 16.12 5.30 5.96
CA LYS A 90 15.81 6.75 5.89
C LYS A 90 14.84 7.21 6.98
N PHE A 91 13.99 6.30 7.45
CA PHE A 91 13.04 6.52 8.53
C PHE A 91 12.63 5.19 9.18
N GLY A 92 12.03 5.27 10.37
CA GLY A 92 11.62 4.10 11.15
C GLY A 92 10.20 3.62 10.86
N TYR A 93 9.81 2.56 11.57
CA TYR A 93 8.52 1.86 11.42
C TYR A 93 7.30 2.76 11.64
N LEU A 94 7.33 3.67 12.62
CA LEU A 94 6.21 4.58 12.86
C LEU A 94 5.98 5.51 11.66
N SER A 95 7.05 6.11 11.14
CA SER A 95 6.97 7.00 9.97
C SER A 95 6.48 6.27 8.73
N ASP A 96 6.93 5.03 8.54
CA ASP A 96 6.46 4.15 7.47
C ASP A 96 4.93 3.96 7.50
N GLN A 97 4.39 3.54 8.64
CA GLN A 97 2.95 3.32 8.78
C GLN A 97 2.14 4.63 8.61
N LEU A 98 2.66 5.75 9.11
CA LEU A 98 2.02 7.06 8.94
C LEU A 98 2.00 7.51 7.47
N LEU A 99 3.10 7.32 6.73
CA LEU A 99 3.16 7.64 5.30
C LEU A 99 2.17 6.81 4.50
N HIS A 100 2.10 5.51 4.78
CA HIS A 100 1.12 4.64 4.14
C HIS A 100 -0.31 5.10 4.42
N LEU A 101 -0.68 5.36 5.68
CA LEU A 101 -2.01 5.87 6.02
C LEU A 101 -2.30 7.25 5.41
N ALA A 102 -1.30 8.12 5.30
CA ALA A 102 -1.45 9.41 4.64
C ALA A 102 -1.82 9.27 3.15
N CYS A 103 -1.27 8.28 2.44
CA CYS A 103 -1.72 7.95 1.07
C CYS A 103 -3.21 7.59 1.04
N LYS A 104 -3.71 6.84 2.03
CA LYS A 104 -5.11 6.39 2.08
C LYS A 104 -6.05 7.57 2.34
N VAL A 105 -5.64 8.49 3.22
CA VAL A 105 -6.33 9.77 3.40
C VAL A 105 -6.39 10.53 2.07
N ALA A 106 -5.26 10.68 1.36
CA ALA A 106 -5.22 11.36 0.07
C ALA A 106 -6.14 10.72 -0.97
N TYR A 107 -6.18 9.39 -1.06
CA TYR A 107 -7.09 8.69 -1.99
C TYR A 107 -8.55 8.94 -1.68
N VAL A 108 -8.94 8.91 -0.40
CA VAL A 108 -10.31 9.25 0.02
C VAL A 108 -10.66 10.67 -0.42
N PHE A 109 -9.77 11.64 -0.20
CA PHE A 109 -9.96 13.01 -0.69
C PHE A 109 -10.16 13.04 -2.21
N LEU A 110 -9.28 12.43 -2.99
CA LEU A 110 -9.38 12.43 -4.45
C LEU A 110 -10.70 11.82 -4.96
N MET A 111 -11.18 10.75 -4.32
CA MET A 111 -12.43 10.10 -4.70
C MET A 111 -13.66 10.91 -4.31
N VAL A 112 -13.69 11.46 -3.08
CA VAL A 112 -14.84 12.23 -2.57
C VAL A 112 -15.06 13.51 -3.38
N TYR A 113 -13.98 14.16 -3.81
CA TYR A 113 -14.05 15.36 -4.64
C TYR A 113 -14.15 15.04 -6.15
N GLY A 114 -14.29 13.77 -6.53
CA GLY A 114 -14.51 13.35 -7.91
C GLY A 114 -13.32 13.55 -8.84
N VAL A 115 -12.11 13.72 -8.30
CA VAL A 115 -10.86 13.84 -9.09
C VAL A 115 -10.50 12.49 -9.71
N VAL A 116 -10.83 11.40 -9.01
CA VAL A 116 -10.64 10.03 -9.50
C VAL A 116 -11.93 9.23 -9.27
N SER A 117 -12.38 8.53 -10.29
CA SER A 117 -13.52 7.62 -10.21
C SER A 117 -13.06 6.17 -10.01
N PRO A 118 -13.96 5.31 -9.46
CA PRO A 118 -13.85 3.87 -9.61
C PRO A 118 -13.65 3.46 -11.07
#